data_AF-A0A7Y2HLF1-F1
#
_entry.id   AF-A0A7Y2HLF1-F1
#
_cell.length_a   1.000
_cell.length_b   1.000
_cell.length_c   1.000
_cell.angle_alpha   90.00
_cell.angle_beta   90.00
_cell.angle_gamma   90.00
#
_symmetry.space_group_name_H-M   'P 1'
#
loop_
_entity.id
_entity.type
_entity.pdbx_description
1 polymer ?
#
loop_
_entity_poly.entity_id
_entity_poly.type
_entity_poly.pdbx_seq_one_letter_code
_entity_poly.pdbx_strand_id
1 'polypeptide(L)'
;MDTKKFLLAGLIGGVVYFFLGWIVYGFILGDLMVLPEGFTNIEYPEEEFRISYMIMSCLATGFFLSYIFLKWAGISTFKSGAKAGAIIGLFISFMVGTSMVSMFKFALMANTLWDMLGSAITLGIAGGVIGWFIGRK
;
A
#
# COMPACT_ATOMS: atom_id res chain seq x y z
N MET A 1 11.95 -5.86 -20.30
CA MET A 1 10.74 -5.24 -19.71
C MET A 1 10.27 -4.19 -20.69
N ASP A 2 8.98 -4.17 -20.99
CA ASP A 2 8.37 -3.12 -21.80
C ASP A 2 8.22 -1.85 -20.94
N THR A 3 8.98 -0.81 -21.26
CA THR A 3 8.99 0.45 -20.50
C THR A 3 7.65 1.17 -20.54
N LYS A 4 6.89 1.08 -21.64
CA LYS A 4 5.56 1.70 -21.72
C LYS A 4 4.58 0.98 -20.79
N LYS A 5 4.60 -0.36 -20.80
CA LYS A 5 3.79 -1.15 -19.87
C LYS A 5 4.17 -0.86 -18.43
N PHE A 6 5.46 -0.77 -18.11
CA PHE A 6 5.93 -0.42 -16.78
C PHE A 6 5.39 0.94 -16.31
N LEU A 7 5.55 1.98 -17.12
CA LEU A 7 5.13 3.33 -16.74
C LEU A 7 3.61 3.43 -16.55
N LEU A 8 2.83 2.87 -17.49
CA LEU A 8 1.37 2.95 -17.43
C LEU A 8 0.80 2.07 -16.31
N ALA A 9 1.30 0.84 -16.16
CA ALA A 9 0.83 -0.06 -15.11
C ALA A 9 1.19 0.48 -13.72
N GLY A 10 2.39 1.06 -13.56
CA GLY A 10 2.78 1.72 -12.32
C GLY A 10 1.91 2.92 -11.97
N LEU A 11 1.60 3.78 -12.94
CA LEU A 11 0.70 4.93 -12.74
C LEU A 11 -0.70 4.48 -12.32
N ILE A 12 -1.29 3.51 -13.03
CA ILE A 12 -2.61 2.97 -12.71
C ILE A 12 -2.62 2.34 -11.32
N GLY A 13 -1.59 1.54 -11.01
CA GLY A 13 -1.40 0.94 -9.70
C GLY A 13 -1.35 1.97 -8.59
N GLY A 14 -0.59 3.05 -8.78
CA GLY A 14 -0.47 4.11 -7.78
C GLY A 14 -1.76 4.89 -7.57
N VAL A 15 -2.50 5.20 -8.64
CA VAL A 15 -3.81 5.86 -8.53
C VAL A 15 -4.82 4.97 -7.82
N VAL A 16 -4.89 3.69 -8.18
CA VAL A 16 -5.77 2.72 -7.50
C VAL A 16 -5.39 2.60 -6.03
N TYR A 17 -4.10 2.48 -5.73
CA TYR A 17 -3.62 2.38 -4.36
C TYR A 17 -3.94 3.63 -3.53
N PHE A 18 -3.85 4.83 -4.09
CA PHE A 18 -4.20 6.08 -3.42
C PHE A 18 -5.66 6.10 -2.95
N PHE A 19 -6.60 5.80 -3.85
CA PHE A 19 -8.03 5.79 -3.49
C PHE A 19 -8.40 4.63 -2.56
N LEU A 20 -7.80 3.46 -2.76
CA LEU A 20 -8.01 2.33 -1.84
C LEU A 20 -7.43 2.62 -0.46
N GLY A 21 -6.28 3.27 -0.37
CA GLY A 21 -5.67 3.69 0.88
C GLY A 21 -6.60 4.62 1.65
N TRP A 22 -7.17 5.61 0.97
CA TRP A 22 -8.17 6.49 1.59
C TRP A 22 -9.39 5.73 2.11
N ILE A 23 -9.96 4.79 1.34
CA ILE A 23 -11.13 4.01 1.77
C ILE A 23 -10.78 3.09 2.94
N VAL A 24 -9.70 2.33 2.84
CA VAL A 24 -9.34 1.30 3.83
C VAL A 24 -8.83 1.93 5.11
N TYR A 25 -7.90 2.88 5.02
CA TYR A 25 -7.31 3.50 6.21
C TYR A 25 -8.14 4.65 6.75
N GLY A 26 -8.76 5.46 5.89
CA GLY A 26 -9.58 6.59 6.33
C GLY A 26 -10.95 6.17 6.84
N PHE A 27 -11.64 5.27 6.12
CA PHE A 27 -13.04 4.93 6.42
C PHE A 27 -13.22 3.62 7.20
N ILE A 28 -12.41 2.59 6.94
CA ILE A 28 -12.62 1.26 7.52
C ILE A 28 -11.79 1.09 8.80
N LEU A 29 -10.50 1.44 8.76
CA LEU A 29 -9.55 1.21 9.86
C LEU A 29 -9.34 2.45 10.75
N GLY A 30 -9.79 3.64 10.33
CA GLY A 30 -9.51 4.90 11.03
C GLY A 30 -9.85 4.85 12.52
N ASP A 31 -11.06 4.39 12.86
CA ASP A 31 -11.52 4.28 14.25
C ASP A 31 -10.89 3.11 15.03
N LEU A 32 -10.30 2.15 14.33
CA LEU A 32 -9.69 0.96 14.94
C LEU A 32 -8.23 1.18 15.31
N MET A 33 -7.55 2.12 14.64
CA MET A 33 -6.12 2.37 14.78
C MET A 33 -5.82 3.57 15.68
N VAL A 34 -6.29 3.49 16.93
CA VAL A 34 -6.09 4.56 17.91
C VAL A 34 -4.63 4.63 18.39
N LEU A 35 -4.14 5.85 18.61
CA LEU A 35 -2.83 6.08 19.21
C LEU A 35 -2.90 5.95 20.74
N PRO A 36 -1.79 5.57 21.40
CA PRO A 36 -1.70 5.59 22.86
C PRO A 36 -1.92 6.99 23.42
N GLU A 37 -2.39 7.05 24.68
CA GLU A 37 -2.55 8.31 25.40
C GLU A 37 -1.23 9.11 25.43
N GLY A 38 -1.32 10.42 25.21
CA GLY A 38 -0.17 11.32 25.14
C GLY A 38 0.51 11.42 23.76
N PHE A 39 0.05 10.67 22.75
CA PHE A 39 0.57 10.72 21.38
C PHE A 39 -0.42 11.30 20.36
N THR A 40 -1.49 11.98 20.80
CA THR A 40 -2.58 12.46 19.91
C THR A 40 -2.20 13.65 19.02
N ASN A 41 -1.05 14.30 19.24
CA ASN A 41 -0.64 15.52 18.53
C ASN A 41 0.58 15.30 17.60
N ILE A 42 0.85 14.05 17.19
CA ILE A 42 1.97 13.73 16.29
C ILE A 42 1.58 13.75 14.81
N GLU A 43 0.28 13.71 14.50
CA GLU A 43 -0.24 13.74 13.14
C GLU A 43 -0.41 15.19 12.67
N TYR A 44 -0.20 15.44 11.38
CA TYR A 44 -0.50 16.75 10.79
C TYR A 44 -2.01 17.00 10.84
N PRO A 45 -2.46 18.21 11.22
CA PRO A 45 -3.86 18.58 11.03
C PRO A 45 -4.22 18.55 9.55
N GLU A 46 -5.50 18.34 9.23
CA GLU A 46 -5.99 18.18 7.85
C GLU A 46 -5.58 19.35 6.95
N GLU A 47 -5.60 20.58 7.46
CA GLU A 47 -5.20 21.79 6.73
C GLU A 47 -3.71 21.82 6.36
N GLU A 48 -2.86 21.12 7.13
CA GLU A 48 -1.42 21.02 6.88
C GLU A 48 -1.03 19.68 6.22
N PHE A 49 -2.01 18.83 5.88
CA PHE A 49 -1.77 17.53 5.30
C PHE A 49 -1.02 17.65 3.97
N ARG A 50 0.18 17.08 3.92
CA ARG A 50 1.09 17.21 2.78
C ARG A 50 0.78 16.16 1.70
N ILE A 51 -0.34 16.34 1.01
CA ILE A 51 -0.87 15.41 0.00
C ILE A 51 0.14 15.04 -1.11
N SER A 52 1.08 15.94 -1.43
CA SER A 52 2.12 15.68 -2.44
C SER A 52 3.00 14.50 -2.09
N TYR A 53 3.38 14.33 -0.82
CA TYR A 53 4.16 13.18 -0.36
C TYR A 53 3.33 11.89 -0.38
N MET A 54 2.02 11.98 -0.10
CA MET A 54 1.11 10.84 -0.18
C MET A 54 0.96 10.36 -1.65
N ILE A 55 0.83 11.29 -2.60
CA ILE A 55 0.79 10.94 -4.02
C ILE A 55 2.11 10.28 -4.43
N MET A 56 3.25 10.85 -4.00
CA MET A 56 4.57 10.29 -4.32
C MET A 56 4.75 8.88 -3.77
N SER A 57 4.34 8.61 -2.53
CA SER A 57 4.42 7.28 -1.93
C SER A 57 3.52 6.28 -2.68
N CYS A 58 2.30 6.66 -3.03
CA CYS A 58 1.37 5.79 -3.77
C CYS A 58 1.91 5.46 -5.18
N LEU A 59 2.45 6.45 -5.88
CA LEU A 59 3.08 6.24 -7.18
C LEU A 59 4.30 5.31 -7.07
N ALA A 60 5.16 5.53 -6.08
CA ALA A 60 6.31 4.65 -5.83
C ALA A 60 5.87 3.20 -5.59
N THR A 61 4.80 2.98 -4.81
CA THR A 61 4.20 1.67 -4.60
C THR A 61 3.70 1.03 -5.90
N GLY A 62 2.98 1.79 -6.73
CA GLY A 62 2.50 1.32 -8.03
C GLY A 62 3.64 0.91 -8.96
N PHE A 63 4.68 1.75 -9.08
CA PHE A 63 5.88 1.44 -9.86
C PHE A 63 6.64 0.24 -9.30
N PHE A 64 6.75 0.12 -7.99
CA PHE A 64 7.41 -1.01 -7.34
C PHE A 64 6.72 -2.33 -7.69
N LEU A 65 5.40 -2.41 -7.51
CA LEU A 65 4.63 -3.60 -7.91
C LEU A 65 4.75 -3.88 -9.41
N SER A 66 4.63 -2.86 -10.25
CA SER A 66 4.79 -3.03 -11.70
C SER A 66 6.17 -3.55 -12.08
N TYR A 67 7.23 -3.09 -11.41
CA TYR A 67 8.58 -3.58 -11.64
C TYR A 67 8.71 -5.05 -11.28
N ILE A 68 8.25 -5.45 -10.08
CA ILE A 68 8.25 -6.84 -9.64
C ILE A 68 7.51 -7.71 -10.68
N PHE A 69 6.32 -7.29 -11.11
CA PHE A 69 5.48 -8.12 -11.96
C PHE A 69 6.06 -8.28 -13.36
N LEU A 70 6.64 -7.22 -13.94
CA LEU A 70 7.22 -7.27 -15.28
C LEU A 70 8.64 -7.85 -15.33
N LYS A 71 9.47 -7.59 -14.33
CA LYS A 71 10.90 -7.89 -14.36
C LYS A 71 11.28 -9.15 -13.57
N TRP A 72 10.62 -9.41 -12.45
CA TRP A 72 11.00 -10.51 -11.55
C TRP A 72 10.04 -11.70 -11.59
N ALA A 73 8.73 -11.45 -11.64
CA ALA A 73 7.72 -12.49 -11.45
C ALA A 73 7.00 -12.94 -12.73
N GLY A 74 7.03 -12.14 -13.81
CA GLY A 74 6.30 -12.45 -15.04
C GLY A 74 4.77 -12.50 -14.87
N ILE A 75 4.22 -11.65 -14.00
CA ILE A 75 2.79 -11.62 -13.67
C ILE A 75 2.01 -10.84 -14.73
N SER A 76 0.94 -11.47 -15.23
CA SER A 76 0.11 -10.92 -16.32
C SER A 76 -1.40 -11.20 -16.14
N THR A 77 -1.85 -11.54 -14.93
CA THR A 77 -3.29 -11.76 -14.67
C THR A 77 -3.72 -11.06 -13.39
N PHE A 78 -5.00 -10.74 -13.29
CA PHE A 78 -5.58 -10.17 -12.06
C PHE A 78 -5.34 -11.08 -10.86
N LYS A 79 -5.63 -12.38 -10.99
CA LYS A 79 -5.53 -13.33 -9.88
C LYS A 79 -4.11 -13.48 -9.36
N SER A 80 -3.12 -13.61 -10.25
CA SER A 80 -1.72 -13.71 -9.83
C SER A 80 -1.19 -12.39 -9.28
N GLY A 81 -1.57 -11.25 -9.88
CA GLY A 81 -1.24 -9.92 -9.37
C GLY A 81 -1.82 -9.65 -7.99
N ALA A 82 -3.08 -10.04 -7.75
CA ALA A 82 -3.72 -9.84 -6.47
C ALA A 82 -3.12 -10.68 -5.36
N LYS A 83 -2.83 -11.96 -5.64
CA LYS A 83 -2.14 -12.82 -4.68
C LYS A 83 -0.74 -12.30 -4.35
N ALA A 84 0.03 -11.90 -5.36
CA ALA A 84 1.38 -11.36 -5.14
C ALA A 84 1.34 -10.04 -4.38
N GLY A 85 0.46 -9.12 -4.77
CA GLY A 85 0.28 -7.84 -4.10
C GLY A 85 -0.13 -8.00 -2.63
N ALA A 86 -1.08 -8.89 -2.33
CA ALA A 86 -1.52 -9.14 -0.96
C ALA A 86 -0.39 -9.72 -0.09
N ILE A 87 0.39 -10.67 -0.61
CA ILE A 87 1.54 -11.25 0.10
C ILE A 87 2.61 -10.18 0.36
N ILE A 88 2.93 -9.38 -0.66
CA ILE A 88 3.91 -8.28 -0.54
C ILE A 88 3.45 -7.29 0.54
N GLY A 89 2.18 -6.88 0.50
CA GLY A 89 1.63 -5.95 1.49
C GLY A 89 1.62 -6.49 2.89
N LEU A 90 1.21 -7.75 3.07
CA LEU A 90 1.22 -8.41 4.37
C LEU A 90 2.63 -8.39 4.98
N PHE A 91 3.64 -8.83 4.23
CA PHE A 91 5.00 -8.91 4.77
C PHE A 91 5.65 -7.54 4.98
N ILE A 92 5.48 -6.60 4.05
CA ILE A 92 6.07 -5.26 4.20
C ILE A 92 5.50 -4.57 5.44
N SER A 93 4.19 -4.54 5.59
CA SER A 93 3.54 -3.84 6.71
C SER A 93 3.80 -4.52 8.04
N PHE A 94 3.84 -5.85 8.07
CA PHE A 94 4.25 -6.56 9.27
C PHE A 94 5.70 -6.27 9.67
N MET A 95 6.64 -6.27 8.71
CA MET A 95 8.05 -5.94 8.97
C MET A 95 8.22 -4.51 9.47
N VAL A 96 7.58 -3.54 8.82
CA VAL A 96 7.65 -2.13 9.22
C VAL A 96 7.01 -1.93 10.59
N GLY A 97 5.78 -2.40 10.79
CA GLY A 97 5.06 -2.21 12.05
C GLY A 97 5.76 -2.87 13.24
N THR A 98 6.27 -4.10 13.10
CA THR A 98 7.02 -4.75 14.19
C THR A 98 8.35 -4.04 14.51
N SER A 99 9.01 -3.49 13.48
CA SER A 99 10.19 -2.64 13.68
C SER A 99 9.83 -1.34 14.41
N MET A 100 8.68 -0.74 14.13
CA MET A 100 8.24 0.46 14.85
C MET A 100 7.87 0.17 16.30
N VAL A 101 7.19 -0.96 16.57
CA VAL A 101 6.84 -1.39 17.93
C VAL A 101 8.09 -1.63 18.79
N SER A 102 9.21 -2.06 18.19
CA SER A 102 10.45 -2.27 18.96
C SER A 102 11.19 -0.98 19.31
N MET A 103 10.98 0.10 18.54
CA MET A 103 11.75 1.35 18.67
C MET A 103 10.95 2.51 19.27
N PHE A 104 9.62 2.54 19.09
CA PHE A 104 8.79 3.70 19.40
C PHE A 104 7.62 3.38 20.31
N LYS A 105 7.36 4.27 21.27
CA LYS A 105 6.27 4.12 22.24
C LYS A 105 4.87 4.36 21.67
N PHE A 106 4.75 5.05 20.54
CA PHE A 106 3.47 5.30 19.89
C PHE A 106 2.99 4.12 19.03
N ALA A 107 3.89 3.19 18.70
CA ALA A 107 3.57 2.06 17.84
C ALA A 107 2.98 0.91 18.65
N LEU A 108 1.74 0.52 18.34
CA LEU A 108 1.03 -0.57 18.98
C LEU A 108 1.01 -1.83 18.09
N MET A 109 1.21 -3.00 18.70
CA MET A 109 1.11 -4.27 17.98
C MET A 109 -0.28 -4.48 17.36
N ALA A 110 -1.35 -4.02 18.03
CA ALA A 110 -2.70 -4.08 17.48
C ALA A 110 -2.82 -3.30 16.15
N ASN A 111 -2.29 -2.08 16.11
CA ASN A 111 -2.29 -1.24 14.90
C ASN A 111 -1.46 -1.87 13.79
N THR A 112 -0.32 -2.50 14.12
CA THR A 112 0.47 -3.27 13.15
C THR A 112 -0.32 -4.42 12.51
N LEU A 113 -1.15 -5.13 13.28
CA LEU A 113 -1.97 -6.21 12.73
C LEU A 113 -3.10 -5.69 11.85
N TRP A 114 -3.73 -4.58 12.22
CA TRP A 114 -4.72 -3.91 11.38
C TRP A 114 -4.12 -3.40 10.08
N ASP A 115 -2.94 -2.76 10.16
CA ASP A 115 -2.20 -2.30 8.99
C ASP A 115 -1.79 -3.46 8.07
N MET A 116 -1.35 -4.59 8.64
CA MET A 116 -1.04 -5.79 7.87
C MET A 116 -2.25 -6.29 7.04
N LEU A 117 -3.45 -6.31 7.62
CA LEU A 117 -4.68 -6.69 6.93
C LEU A 117 -5.09 -5.64 5.88
N GLY A 118 -5.05 -4.36 6.25
CA GLY A 118 -5.35 -3.24 5.35
C GLY A 118 -4.42 -3.22 4.13
N SER A 119 -3.13 -3.41 4.36
CA SER A 119 -2.11 -3.49 3.31
C SER A 119 -2.29 -4.70 2.42
N ALA A 120 -2.63 -5.87 2.96
CA ALA A 120 -2.91 -7.06 2.16
C ALA A 120 -4.10 -6.83 1.21
N ILE A 121 -5.15 -6.14 1.66
CA ILE A 121 -6.32 -5.81 0.84
C ILE A 121 -5.96 -4.76 -0.21
N THR A 122 -5.37 -3.64 0.19
CA THR A 122 -5.07 -2.50 -0.70
C THR A 122 -4.03 -2.87 -1.77
N LEU A 123 -2.91 -3.48 -1.39
CA LEU A 123 -1.90 -3.96 -2.33
C LEU A 123 -2.37 -5.18 -3.12
N GLY A 124 -3.25 -6.01 -2.55
CA GLY A 124 -3.91 -7.08 -3.28
C GLY A 124 -4.75 -6.55 -4.44
N ILE A 125 -5.63 -5.58 -4.20
CA ILE A 125 -6.47 -5.02 -5.27
C ILE A 125 -5.61 -4.24 -6.27
N ALA A 126 -4.69 -3.38 -5.80
CA ALA A 126 -3.78 -2.63 -6.68
C ALA A 126 -2.92 -3.56 -7.55
N GLY A 127 -2.34 -4.62 -6.95
CA GLY A 127 -1.61 -5.65 -7.65
C GLY A 127 -2.49 -6.41 -8.67
N GLY A 128 -3.73 -6.71 -8.32
CA GLY A 128 -4.69 -7.30 -9.26
C GLY A 128 -4.89 -6.42 -10.50
N VAL A 129 -5.13 -5.12 -10.31
CA VAL A 129 -5.31 -4.19 -11.43
C VAL A 129 -4.05 -4.08 -12.28
N ILE A 130 -2.87 -3.99 -11.67
CA ILE A 130 -1.58 -3.96 -12.37
C ILE A 130 -1.39 -5.24 -13.20
N GLY A 131 -1.60 -6.41 -12.60
CA GLY A 131 -1.46 -7.70 -13.28
C GLY A 131 -2.42 -7.85 -14.46
N TRP A 132 -3.68 -7.43 -14.29
CA TRP A 132 -4.65 -7.36 -15.38
C TRP A 132 -4.20 -6.44 -16.51
N PHE A 133 -3.73 -5.24 -16.18
CA PHE A 133 -3.30 -4.26 -17.18
C PHE A 133 -2.09 -4.74 -17.99
N ILE A 134 -1.13 -5.43 -17.35
CA ILE A 134 0.06 -5.95 -18.03
C ILE A 134 -0.29 -7.01 -19.07
N GLY A 135 -1.24 -7.90 -18.74
CA GLY A 135 -1.62 -9.04 -19.57
C GLY A 135 -2.78 -8.82 -20.53
N ARG A 136 -3.44 -7.66 -20.48
CA ARG A 136 -4.43 -7.30 -21.49
C ARG A 136 -3.77 -7.22 -22.88
N LYS A 137 -4.47 -7.74 -23.88
CA LYS A 137 -4.04 -7.69 -25.28
C LYS A 137 -4.34 -6.32 -25.88
#